data_AF-A0A7S2JV56-F1
#
_entry.id   AF-A0A7S2JV56-F1
#
_cell.length_a   1.000
_cell.length_b   1.000
_cell.length_c   1.000
_cell.angle_alpha   90.00
_cell.angle_beta   90.00
_cell.angle_gamma   90.00
#
_symmetry.space_group_name_H-M   'P 1'
#
loop_
_entity.id
_entity.type
_entity.pdbx_description
1 polymer ?
#
loop_
_entity_poly.entity_id
_entity_poly.type
_entity_poly.pdbx_seq_one_letter_code
_entity_poly.pdbx_strand_id
1 'polypeptide(L)'
;QPPLAVIYMEGVECGHIGDIFWTSSFVKKQMFEVFVADTDTLQDLDFVLDQAVPSTFDLTGLNERSLFADADKEILMKSHLSLATQLEDSGFVKDANRHFEQAIALNPNDTSLKLRALFITPVIYDSVEHVGQTRRKLETGLDQLYDHSVEKGLLIESLDHISMPPTYYIPYQGFNDAPLMSKINRLYQAIFPNLSRVLPAQTEREGHEAGRRKIRVGFASQYFRNHSVCKLFCGLISGLDRDFFDVIIFSSATVKDSYTDEVSERSEFVRVEGFLSNNRHLALSKNLDIMVYPDIGMGDSFIWAHSRLANIQVSLWGHPVTSGMPHIDYFISSNLFHDALTSQNEFTEQLIRLKSTSFYFRSPVHGFNRRNKDTYSFSGIGIPNNSKVFLVPQTLPKFHPAFDNIMHRLLSSNDNFYILIIYNKDKPIWMKRLQERFARTSSFYDRLKFLPTVSNDEFFRILRSSTALLDPYPFGGGVTSLEAFSVCKAVETLPSAQTVPHLTSGMIHKMDNLDIANALVAVSHDDFLKKLIHLGEDDSFRRATEDLICERNSVLFDDESTVLEFNDLLKAFYMVHS
;
A
#
# COMPACT_ATOMS: atom_id res chain seq x y z
N GLN A 1 21.39 9.12 43.71
CA GLN A 1 20.48 8.09 43.18
C GLN A 1 21.23 7.25 42.16
N PRO A 2 20.92 5.96 41.99
CA PRO A 2 21.55 5.13 40.94
C PRO A 2 21.40 5.80 39.56
N PRO A 3 22.29 5.50 38.60
CA PRO A 3 22.09 5.94 37.22
C PRO A 3 20.70 5.49 36.74
N LEU A 4 19.98 6.36 36.01
CA LEU A 4 18.62 6.08 35.49
C LEU A 4 18.55 4.65 34.90
N ALA A 5 19.53 4.27 34.08
CA ALA A 5 19.64 2.96 33.45
C ALA A 5 19.61 1.75 34.42
N VAL A 6 20.09 1.89 35.67
CA VAL A 6 20.12 0.81 36.67
C VAL A 6 18.74 0.64 37.31
N ILE A 7 18.04 1.74 37.62
CA ILE A 7 16.67 1.73 38.14
C ILE A 7 15.70 1.15 37.10
N TYR A 8 15.92 1.48 35.82
CA TYR A 8 15.11 0.98 34.69
C TYR A 8 15.30 -0.51 34.37
N MET A 9 16.48 -1.09 34.61
CA MET A 9 16.70 -2.53 34.40
C MET A 9 16.06 -3.40 35.49
N GLU A 10 15.74 -2.82 36.64
CA GLU A 10 15.09 -3.50 37.76
C GLU A 10 13.56 -3.41 37.73
N GLY A 11 12.96 -2.82 36.68
CA GLY A 11 11.50 -2.73 36.51
C GLY A 11 10.81 -1.75 37.46
N VAL A 12 11.56 -0.80 38.02
CA VAL A 12 11.02 0.20 38.96
C VAL A 12 10.48 1.40 38.17
N GLU A 13 9.20 1.74 38.37
CA GLU A 13 8.57 2.95 37.82
C GLU A 13 9.39 4.19 38.20
N CYS A 14 9.86 4.92 37.19
CA CYS A 14 10.69 6.10 37.40
C CYS A 14 9.85 7.39 37.44
N GLY A 15 8.62 7.32 36.94
CA GLY A 15 7.73 8.46 36.76
C GLY A 15 8.07 9.26 35.51
N HIS A 16 7.04 9.79 34.85
CA HIS A 16 7.13 10.87 33.85
C HIS A 16 7.79 10.46 32.51
N ILE A 17 8.67 11.32 31.97
CA ILE A 17 9.35 11.15 30.67
C ILE A 17 10.19 9.85 30.63
N GLY A 18 10.72 9.46 31.78
CA GLY A 18 11.51 8.25 31.97
C GLY A 18 10.79 6.98 31.54
N ASP A 19 9.53 6.84 31.96
CA ASP A 19 8.70 5.69 31.63
C ASP A 19 8.33 5.67 30.15
N ILE A 20 8.14 6.83 29.51
CA ILE A 20 7.87 6.90 28.06
C ILE A 20 9.10 6.45 27.26
N PHE A 21 10.30 6.88 27.65
CA PHE A 21 11.53 6.42 27.00
C PHE A 21 11.77 4.93 27.24
N TRP A 22 11.45 4.42 28.44
CA TRP A 22 11.50 2.99 28.72
C TRP A 22 10.51 2.23 27.83
N THR A 23 9.23 2.60 27.79
CA THR A 23 8.21 1.95 26.96
C THR A 23 8.58 2.02 25.48
N SER A 24 9.07 3.15 24.98
CA SER A 24 9.58 3.29 23.60
C SER A 24 10.76 2.35 23.32
N SER A 25 11.73 2.29 24.24
CA SER A 25 12.89 1.39 24.12
C SER A 25 12.49 -0.07 24.26
N PHE A 26 11.50 -0.37 25.10
CA PHE A 26 10.99 -1.70 25.37
C PHE A 26 10.13 -2.21 24.21
N VAL A 27 9.24 -1.40 23.64
CA VAL A 27 8.54 -1.71 22.39
C VAL A 27 9.54 -1.99 21.27
N LYS A 28 10.57 -1.15 21.10
CA LYS A 28 11.66 -1.40 20.13
C LYS A 28 12.42 -2.70 20.43
N LYS A 29 12.72 -2.97 21.70
CA LYS A 29 13.43 -4.19 22.14
C LYS A 29 12.55 -5.42 21.92
N GLN A 30 11.26 -5.37 22.24
CA GLN A 30 10.33 -6.47 22.02
C GLN A 30 10.10 -6.73 20.54
N MET A 31 9.98 -5.68 19.71
CA MET A 31 10.00 -5.85 18.25
C MET A 31 11.26 -6.60 17.78
N PHE A 32 12.39 -6.42 18.46
CA PHE A 32 13.65 -7.11 18.20
C PHE A 32 13.74 -8.51 18.85
N GLU A 33 13.16 -8.75 20.03
CA GLU A 33 13.18 -10.04 20.72
C GLU A 33 12.18 -11.03 20.10
N VAL A 34 10.99 -10.55 19.68
CA VAL A 34 10.05 -11.31 18.82
C VAL A 34 10.70 -11.69 17.48
N PHE A 35 11.68 -10.92 17.01
CA PHE A 35 12.43 -11.20 15.80
C PHE A 35 13.51 -12.29 15.99
N VAL A 36 13.97 -12.53 17.22
CA VAL A 36 15.03 -13.50 17.54
C VAL A 36 14.49 -14.83 18.07
N ALA A 37 13.30 -14.85 18.67
CA ALA A 37 12.65 -16.08 19.10
C ALA A 37 12.26 -16.93 17.88
N ASP A 38 12.79 -18.15 17.81
CA ASP A 38 12.38 -19.16 16.83
C ASP A 38 10.85 -19.34 16.94
N THR A 39 10.16 -19.42 15.82
CA THR A 39 8.68 -19.34 15.72
C THR A 39 7.91 -20.45 16.47
N ASP A 40 8.61 -21.38 17.11
CA ASP A 40 8.05 -22.51 17.86
C ASP A 40 7.70 -22.19 19.32
N THR A 41 8.18 -21.08 19.90
CA THR A 41 7.83 -20.66 21.29
C THR A 41 6.75 -19.57 21.29
N LEU A 42 5.57 -19.89 20.77
CA LEU A 42 4.39 -19.01 20.78
C LEU A 42 3.87 -18.71 22.20
N GLN A 43 4.14 -19.58 23.19
CA GLN A 43 3.75 -19.37 24.60
C GLN A 43 4.50 -18.20 25.26
N ASP A 44 5.73 -17.91 24.84
CA ASP A 44 6.48 -16.76 25.35
C ASP A 44 5.96 -15.44 24.78
N LEU A 45 5.25 -15.44 23.65
CA LEU A 45 4.70 -14.22 23.04
C LEU A 45 3.47 -13.69 23.78
N ASP A 46 2.64 -14.55 24.37
CA ASP A 46 1.54 -14.14 25.25
C ASP A 46 2.09 -13.55 26.55
N PHE A 47 3.14 -14.17 27.13
CA PHE A 47 3.86 -13.62 28.28
C PHE A 47 4.51 -12.27 27.95
N VAL A 48 5.17 -12.15 26.80
CA VAL A 48 5.80 -10.90 26.33
C VAL A 48 4.76 -9.83 26.05
N LEU A 49 3.55 -10.16 25.58
CA LEU A 49 2.47 -9.20 25.27
C LEU A 49 1.62 -8.80 26.47
N ASP A 50 1.32 -9.72 27.38
CA ASP A 50 0.68 -9.39 28.66
C ASP A 50 1.63 -8.59 29.58
N GLN A 51 2.94 -8.69 29.37
CA GLN A 51 3.95 -7.83 30.00
C GLN A 51 4.46 -6.68 29.10
N ALA A 52 4.05 -6.59 27.83
CA ALA A 52 4.54 -5.60 26.85
C ALA A 52 4.10 -4.19 27.17
N VAL A 53 2.83 -4.10 27.55
CA VAL A 53 2.20 -2.92 28.10
C VAL A 53 1.39 -3.49 29.25
N PRO A 54 1.95 -3.55 30.47
CA PRO A 54 1.18 -3.96 31.63
C PRO A 54 -0.18 -3.27 31.57
N SER A 55 -1.25 -4.05 31.70
CA SER A 55 -2.62 -3.53 31.84
C SER A 55 -2.76 -2.53 33.01
N THR A 56 -1.68 -2.36 33.78
CA THR A 56 -1.45 -1.46 34.90
C THR A 56 -0.64 -0.20 34.57
N PHE A 57 -0.17 0.06 33.35
CA PHE A 57 0.40 1.38 33.00
C PHE A 57 -0.72 2.41 32.86
N ASP A 58 -1.30 2.76 33.99
CA ASP A 58 -2.17 3.91 34.14
C ASP A 58 -1.31 5.19 34.13
N LEU A 59 -0.87 5.59 32.94
CA LEU A 59 -0.19 6.87 32.72
C LEU A 59 -1.16 8.06 32.83
N THR A 60 -2.47 7.83 33.06
CA THR A 60 -3.45 8.92 33.21
C THR A 60 -3.21 9.74 34.48
N GLY A 61 -2.53 9.16 35.48
CA GLY A 61 -2.14 9.83 36.72
C GLY A 61 -1.03 10.89 36.56
N LEU A 62 -0.40 11.00 35.40
CA LEU A 62 0.66 12.01 35.16
C LEU A 62 0.12 13.45 35.01
N ASN A 63 -1.20 13.62 34.84
CA ASN A 63 -1.83 14.94 34.80
C ASN A 63 -2.03 15.58 36.19
N GLU A 64 -1.92 14.83 37.30
CA GLU A 64 -2.30 15.34 38.62
C GLU A 64 -1.19 16.11 39.37
N ARG A 65 -0.01 16.34 38.79
CA ARG A 65 1.05 17.15 39.43
C ARG A 65 1.44 18.36 38.59
N SER A 66 0.79 19.48 38.91
CA SER A 66 0.87 20.82 38.32
C SER A 66 2.22 21.54 38.50
N LEU A 67 3.35 20.95 38.10
CA LEU A 67 4.68 21.56 38.28
C LEU A 67 5.65 21.27 37.13
N PHE A 68 5.19 21.30 35.88
CA PHE A 68 6.08 21.25 34.71
C PHE A 68 6.25 22.63 34.10
N ALA A 69 7.50 23.04 33.88
CA ALA A 69 7.79 24.21 33.04
C ALA A 69 7.33 23.93 31.61
N ASP A 70 7.05 24.98 30.81
CA ASP A 70 6.54 24.79 29.45
C ASP A 70 7.45 23.91 28.56
N ALA A 71 8.77 23.94 28.81
CA ALA A 71 9.74 23.07 28.15
C ALA A 71 9.54 21.57 28.48
N ASP A 72 9.13 21.23 29.71
CA ASP A 72 8.88 19.85 30.11
C ASP A 72 7.59 19.30 29.49
N LYS A 73 6.57 20.16 29.31
CA LYS A 73 5.33 19.81 28.61
C LYS A 73 5.57 19.53 27.13
N GLU A 74 6.39 20.33 26.46
CA GLU A 74 6.73 20.13 25.06
C GLU A 74 7.50 18.81 24.85
N ILE A 75 8.47 18.50 25.72
CA ILE A 75 9.21 17.24 25.68
C ILE A 75 8.27 16.06 25.93
N LEU A 76 7.38 16.16 26.93
CA LEU A 76 6.42 15.11 27.26
C LEU A 76 5.44 14.85 26.10
N MET A 77 4.91 15.92 25.48
CA MET A 77 4.05 15.84 24.31
C MET A 77 4.75 15.13 23.15
N LYS A 78 5.98 15.56 22.80
CA LYS A 78 6.78 14.94 21.73
C LYS A 78 7.08 13.46 22.02
N SER A 79 7.28 13.11 23.29
CA SER A 79 7.51 11.74 23.73
C SER A 79 6.26 10.87 23.52
N HIS A 80 5.07 11.37 23.91
CA HIS A 80 3.81 10.69 23.62
C HIS A 80 3.54 10.53 22.13
N LEU A 81 3.77 11.57 21.32
CA LEU A 81 3.61 11.51 19.87
C LEU A 81 4.54 10.45 19.22
N SER A 82 5.80 10.41 19.65
CA SER A 82 6.77 9.42 19.17
C SER A 82 6.36 8.00 19.53
N LEU A 83 5.91 7.77 20.77
CA LEU A 83 5.43 6.47 21.22
C LEU A 83 4.13 6.06 20.50
N ALA A 84 3.18 6.98 20.34
CA ALA A 84 1.94 6.73 19.60
C ALA A 84 2.21 6.27 18.16
N THR A 85 3.17 6.92 17.48
CA THR A 85 3.58 6.55 16.12
C THR A 85 4.18 5.15 16.07
N GLN A 86 5.08 4.81 17.01
CA GLN A 86 5.67 3.47 17.07
C GLN A 86 4.63 2.38 17.37
N LEU A 87 3.69 2.66 18.27
CA LEU A 87 2.60 1.75 18.62
C LEU A 87 1.67 1.52 17.43
N GLU A 88 1.29 2.57 16.71
CA GLU A 88 0.49 2.44 15.49
C GLU A 88 1.21 1.61 14.42
N ASP A 89 2.48 1.92 14.14
CA ASP A 89 3.31 1.18 13.17
C ASP A 89 3.47 -0.29 13.54
N SER A 90 3.41 -0.60 14.83
CA SER A 90 3.47 -1.96 15.38
C SER A 90 2.09 -2.63 15.43
N GLY A 91 1.00 -1.89 15.21
CA GLY A 91 -0.37 -2.40 15.23
C GLY A 91 -1.13 -2.19 16.55
N PHE A 92 -0.54 -1.60 17.58
CA PHE A 92 -1.18 -1.27 18.88
C PHE A 92 -2.03 0.00 18.82
N VAL A 93 -3.03 0.01 17.95
CA VAL A 93 -3.83 1.21 17.63
C VAL A 93 -4.60 1.76 18.83
N LYS A 94 -5.07 0.90 19.75
CA LYS A 94 -5.78 1.35 20.96
C LYS A 94 -4.85 2.13 21.90
N ASP A 95 -3.64 1.63 22.09
CA ASP A 95 -2.62 2.26 22.93
C ASP A 95 -2.05 3.52 22.30
N ALA A 96 -1.83 3.48 20.98
CA ALA A 96 -1.49 4.67 20.20
C ALA A 96 -2.53 5.79 20.35
N ASN A 97 -3.84 5.46 20.27
CA ASN A 97 -4.92 6.42 20.52
C ASN A 97 -4.82 7.07 21.91
N ARG A 98 -4.59 6.27 22.97
CA ARG A 98 -4.42 6.81 24.33
C ARG A 98 -3.25 7.79 24.41
N HIS A 99 -2.13 7.49 23.76
CA HIS A 99 -0.99 8.40 23.75
C HIS A 99 -1.23 9.66 22.91
N PHE A 100 -2.02 9.58 21.83
CA PHE A 100 -2.50 10.77 21.14
C PHE A 100 -3.40 11.63 22.04
N GLU A 101 -4.33 11.03 22.79
CA GLU A 101 -5.17 11.75 23.76
C GLU A 101 -4.33 12.47 24.82
N GLN A 102 -3.30 11.81 25.37
CA GLN A 102 -2.37 12.44 26.32
C GLN A 102 -1.59 13.60 25.69
N ALA A 103 -1.06 13.40 24.47
CA ALA A 103 -0.36 14.47 23.77
C ALA A 103 -1.30 15.67 23.49
N ILE A 104 -2.55 15.42 23.10
CA ILE A 104 -3.55 16.47 22.84
C ILE A 104 -3.90 17.19 24.14
N ALA A 105 -4.01 16.49 25.27
CA ALA A 105 -4.26 17.12 26.56
C ALA A 105 -3.14 18.09 26.98
N LEU A 106 -1.89 17.77 26.61
CA LEU A 106 -0.72 18.62 26.89
C LEU A 106 -0.65 19.84 25.97
N ASN A 107 -1.14 19.74 24.73
CA ASN A 107 -1.25 20.88 23.80
C ASN A 107 -2.57 20.85 22.99
N PRO A 108 -3.69 21.29 23.57
CA PRO A 108 -5.00 21.18 22.94
C PRO A 108 -5.20 22.03 21.69
N ASN A 109 -4.28 22.96 21.40
CA ASN A 109 -4.36 23.85 20.24
C ASN A 109 -3.49 23.38 19.07
N ASP A 110 -2.72 22.30 19.23
CA ASP A 110 -1.89 21.75 18.16
C ASP A 110 -2.75 21.04 17.10
N THR A 111 -2.88 21.69 15.95
CA THR A 111 -3.69 21.19 14.83
C THR A 111 -3.02 20.02 14.12
N SER A 112 -1.68 20.01 14.03
CA SER A 112 -0.89 18.92 13.47
C SER A 112 -1.11 17.64 14.27
N LEU A 113 -1.13 17.76 15.60
CA LEU A 113 -1.36 16.64 16.50
C LEU A 113 -2.78 16.09 16.40
N LYS A 114 -3.80 16.96 16.37
CA LYS A 114 -5.20 16.54 16.14
C LYS A 114 -5.37 15.83 14.80
N LEU A 115 -4.73 16.35 13.75
CA LEU A 115 -4.75 15.75 12.42
C LEU A 115 -4.08 14.37 12.41
N ARG A 116 -2.92 14.24 13.06
CA ARG A 116 -2.19 12.97 13.17
C ARG A 116 -2.97 11.92 13.95
N ALA A 117 -3.66 12.32 15.02
CA ALA A 117 -4.53 11.46 15.80
C ALA A 117 -5.78 11.03 15.01
N LEU A 118 -6.36 11.93 14.21
CA LEU A 118 -7.54 11.64 13.39
C LEU A 118 -7.30 10.53 12.37
N PHE A 119 -6.11 10.50 11.75
CA PHE A 119 -5.83 9.51 10.71
C PHE A 119 -5.47 8.11 11.22
N ILE A 120 -5.32 7.93 12.53
CA ILE A 120 -4.94 6.64 13.09
C ILE A 120 -5.91 5.53 12.64
N THR A 121 -5.37 4.55 11.93
CA THR A 121 -6.18 3.52 11.28
C THR A 121 -5.59 2.13 11.55
N PRO A 122 -6.38 1.14 12.01
CA PRO A 122 -5.91 -0.22 12.13
C PRO A 122 -5.54 -0.82 10.78
N VAL A 123 -4.39 -1.51 10.75
CA VAL A 123 -3.99 -2.34 9.61
C VAL A 123 -4.78 -3.65 9.57
N ILE A 124 -5.01 -4.25 10.75
CA ILE A 124 -5.79 -5.48 10.91
C ILE A 124 -7.06 -5.15 11.66
N TYR A 125 -8.20 -5.28 10.98
CA TYR A 125 -9.52 -5.08 11.55
C TYR A 125 -10.05 -6.35 12.19
N ASP A 126 -10.80 -6.23 13.29
CA ASP A 126 -11.40 -7.38 14.00
C ASP A 126 -12.62 -7.96 13.26
N SER A 127 -13.38 -7.11 12.56
CA SER A 127 -14.64 -7.48 11.91
C SER A 127 -15.05 -6.43 10.87
N VAL A 128 -16.03 -6.77 10.01
CA VAL A 128 -16.62 -5.82 9.07
C VAL A 128 -17.25 -4.62 9.80
N GLU A 129 -17.83 -4.85 10.99
CA GLU A 129 -18.38 -3.76 11.81
C GLU A 129 -17.26 -2.84 12.35
N HIS A 130 -16.11 -3.39 12.75
CA HIS A 130 -14.96 -2.58 13.17
C HIS A 130 -14.45 -1.71 12.00
N VAL A 131 -14.41 -2.24 10.77
CA VAL A 131 -14.07 -1.45 9.56
C VAL A 131 -15.04 -0.26 9.42
N GLY A 132 -16.35 -0.51 9.46
CA GLY A 132 -17.37 0.52 9.32
C GLY A 132 -17.33 1.58 10.43
N GLN A 133 -17.06 1.17 11.68
CA GLN A 133 -16.91 2.09 12.81
C GLN A 133 -15.69 3.00 12.65
N THR A 134 -14.56 2.44 12.22
CA THR A 134 -13.34 3.22 11.95
C THR A 134 -13.56 4.23 10.82
N ARG A 135 -14.20 3.80 9.73
CA ARG A 135 -14.54 4.69 8.60
C ARG A 135 -15.43 5.87 9.03
N ARG A 136 -16.52 5.60 9.77
CA ARG A 136 -17.42 6.66 10.25
C ARG A 136 -16.74 7.64 11.20
N LYS A 137 -15.85 7.15 12.08
CA LYS A 137 -15.05 8.01 12.97
C LYS A 137 -14.14 8.94 12.18
N LEU A 138 -13.44 8.42 11.18
CA LEU A 138 -12.59 9.22 10.30
C LEU A 138 -13.40 10.29 9.54
N GLU A 139 -14.51 9.90 8.92
CA GLU A 139 -15.38 10.83 8.18
C GLU A 139 -15.93 11.94 9.07
N THR A 140 -16.45 11.59 10.25
CA THR A 140 -17.01 12.55 11.20
C THR A 140 -15.93 13.48 11.76
N GLY A 141 -14.77 12.93 12.11
CA GLY A 141 -13.66 13.71 12.64
C GLY A 141 -13.03 14.66 11.60
N LEU A 142 -13.03 14.27 10.32
CA LEU A 142 -12.62 15.16 9.22
C LEU A 142 -13.55 16.36 9.09
N ASP A 143 -14.87 16.14 9.11
CA ASP A 143 -15.86 17.22 9.03
C ASP A 143 -15.71 18.17 10.22
N GLN A 144 -15.60 17.62 11.44
CA GLN A 144 -15.40 18.42 12.67
C GLN A 144 -14.10 19.23 12.65
N LEU A 145 -12.98 18.61 12.25
CA LEU A 145 -11.69 19.29 12.21
C LEU A 145 -11.66 20.36 11.11
N TYR A 146 -12.31 20.11 9.97
CA TYR A 146 -12.46 21.11 8.92
C TYR A 146 -13.26 22.33 9.39
N ASP A 147 -14.45 22.13 9.94
CA ASP A 147 -15.30 23.21 10.43
C ASP A 147 -14.59 24.04 11.50
N HIS A 148 -13.91 23.36 12.44
CA HIS A 148 -13.13 24.01 13.48
C HIS A 148 -11.93 24.78 12.92
N SER A 149 -11.26 24.23 11.91
CA SER A 149 -10.12 24.89 11.25
C SER A 149 -10.54 26.16 10.53
N VAL A 150 -11.69 26.14 9.85
CA VAL A 150 -12.27 27.31 9.18
C VAL A 150 -12.72 28.37 10.20
N GLU A 151 -13.38 27.96 11.28
CA GLU A 151 -13.87 28.88 12.31
C GLU A 151 -12.73 29.59 13.05
N LYS A 152 -11.66 28.86 13.41
CA LYS A 152 -10.55 29.38 14.22
C LYS A 152 -9.34 29.84 13.42
N GLY A 153 -9.32 29.61 12.10
CA GLY A 153 -8.16 29.90 11.26
C GLY A 153 -6.94 29.05 11.62
N LEU A 154 -7.15 27.76 11.89
CA LEU A 154 -6.08 26.85 12.28
C LEU A 154 -5.15 26.57 11.11
N LEU A 155 -3.84 26.72 11.34
CA LEU A 155 -2.81 26.48 10.36
C LEU A 155 -1.77 25.50 10.92
N ILE A 156 -1.13 24.76 10.02
CA ILE A 156 0.03 23.91 10.31
C ILE A 156 1.24 24.40 9.54
N GLU A 157 2.43 24.12 10.06
CA GLU A 157 3.70 24.53 9.44
C GLU A 157 4.15 23.61 8.31
N SER A 158 3.83 22.32 8.40
CA SER A 158 4.14 21.32 7.37
C SER A 158 3.15 20.15 7.39
N LEU A 159 2.95 19.52 6.23
CA LEU A 159 2.26 18.23 6.08
C LEU A 159 3.23 17.05 6.02
N ASP A 160 4.53 17.31 5.94
CA ASP A 160 5.55 16.27 5.95
C ASP A 160 5.40 15.46 7.26
N HIS A 161 5.43 14.13 7.17
CA HIS A 161 5.25 13.18 8.29
C HIS A 161 3.86 13.11 8.94
N ILE A 162 2.88 13.94 8.53
CA ILE A 162 1.50 13.89 9.06
C ILE A 162 0.55 13.23 8.06
N SER A 163 0.69 13.55 6.78
CA SER A 163 -0.20 13.09 5.72
C SER A 163 -0.02 11.63 5.32
N MET A 164 1.18 11.08 5.58
CA MET A 164 1.63 9.72 5.30
C MET A 164 2.41 9.23 6.53
N PRO A 165 2.36 7.95 6.94
CA PRO A 165 1.67 6.79 6.32
C PRO A 165 0.14 6.62 6.47
N PRO A 166 -0.61 7.24 7.39
CA PRO A 166 -1.97 6.77 7.72
C PRO A 166 -2.98 6.69 6.57
N THR A 167 -2.93 7.62 5.61
CA THR A 167 -3.86 7.66 4.46
C THR A 167 -3.66 6.50 3.49
N TYR A 168 -2.47 5.88 3.47
CA TYR A 168 -2.17 4.69 2.67
C TYR A 168 -3.08 3.50 3.01
N TYR A 169 -3.50 3.35 4.27
CA TYR A 169 -4.29 2.19 4.70
C TYR A 169 -5.80 2.33 4.46
N ILE A 170 -6.28 3.52 4.09
CA ILE A 170 -7.70 3.80 3.89
C ILE A 170 -8.34 2.89 2.81
N PRO A 171 -7.73 2.69 1.63
CA PRO A 171 -8.30 1.84 0.57
C PRO A 171 -8.58 0.40 0.97
N TYR A 172 -7.86 -0.12 1.95
CA TYR A 172 -8.03 -1.50 2.41
C TYR A 172 -9.34 -1.70 3.19
N GLN A 173 -10.07 -0.63 3.51
CA GLN A 173 -11.40 -0.68 4.12
C GLN A 173 -12.50 -1.10 3.14
N GLY A 174 -12.28 -1.02 1.83
CA GLY A 174 -13.24 -1.48 0.82
C GLY A 174 -14.43 -0.56 0.60
N PHE A 175 -14.22 0.76 0.57
CA PHE A 175 -15.25 1.74 0.22
C PHE A 175 -14.85 2.49 -1.05
N ASN A 176 -15.82 3.21 -1.66
CA ASN A 176 -15.48 4.25 -2.63
C ASN A 176 -14.81 5.41 -1.87
N ASP A 177 -13.52 5.63 -2.14
CA ASP A 177 -12.71 6.61 -1.45
C ASP A 177 -12.70 7.99 -2.09
N ALA A 178 -13.27 8.18 -3.28
CA ALA A 178 -13.30 9.51 -3.92
C ALA A 178 -13.92 10.60 -3.02
N PRO A 179 -15.06 10.38 -2.33
CA PRO A 179 -15.59 11.37 -1.39
C PRO A 179 -14.68 11.63 -0.19
N LEU A 180 -14.09 10.59 0.39
CA LEU A 180 -13.24 10.72 1.58
C LEU A 180 -11.93 11.42 1.24
N MET A 181 -11.25 11.00 0.17
CA MET A 181 -10.01 11.63 -0.27
C MET A 181 -10.23 13.10 -0.64
N SER A 182 -11.38 13.44 -1.25
CA SER A 182 -11.78 14.84 -1.46
C SER A 182 -11.92 15.63 -0.16
N LYS A 183 -12.51 15.04 0.89
CA LYS A 183 -12.61 15.67 2.22
C LYS A 183 -11.24 15.89 2.84
N ILE A 184 -10.36 14.88 2.78
CA ILE A 184 -8.97 14.96 3.27
C ILE A 184 -8.23 16.11 2.58
N ASN A 185 -8.33 16.18 1.26
CA ASN A 185 -7.68 17.23 0.49
C ASN A 185 -8.23 18.61 0.83
N ARG A 186 -9.55 18.76 0.98
CA ARG A 186 -10.16 20.02 1.40
C ARG A 186 -9.65 20.48 2.77
N LEU A 187 -9.51 19.55 3.71
CA LEU A 187 -8.93 19.83 5.01
C LEU A 187 -7.48 20.30 4.89
N TYR A 188 -6.64 19.59 4.13
CA TYR A 188 -5.25 20.00 3.90
C TYR A 188 -5.13 21.39 3.27
N GLN A 189 -6.00 21.73 2.32
CA GLN A 189 -6.01 23.07 1.73
C GLN A 189 -6.39 24.16 2.75
N ALA A 190 -7.30 23.85 3.68
CA ALA A 190 -7.71 24.80 4.72
C ALA A 190 -6.61 25.05 5.76
N ILE A 191 -5.94 23.99 6.24
CA ILE A 191 -4.93 24.09 7.30
C ILE A 191 -3.52 24.36 6.78
N PHE A 192 -3.26 24.10 5.50
CA PHE A 192 -1.96 24.36 4.87
C PHE A 192 -2.13 25.04 3.50
N PRO A 193 -2.52 26.33 3.43
CA PRO A 193 -2.81 27.02 2.17
C PRO A 193 -1.63 27.09 1.18
N ASN A 194 -0.39 26.99 1.67
CA ASN A 194 0.82 26.90 0.85
C ASN A 194 0.88 25.64 -0.02
N LEU A 195 0.02 24.66 0.25
CA LEU A 195 -0.15 23.46 -0.56
C LEU A 195 -0.81 23.76 -1.91
N SER A 196 -1.84 24.60 -1.89
CA SER A 196 -2.70 24.95 -3.03
C SER A 196 -2.14 26.06 -3.91
N ARG A 197 -0.93 26.56 -3.64
CA ARG A 197 -0.35 27.68 -4.40
C ARG A 197 -0.09 27.21 -5.84
N VAL A 198 -1.03 27.53 -6.72
CA VAL A 198 -0.86 27.50 -8.17
C VAL A 198 0.15 28.60 -8.49
N LEU A 199 1.39 28.22 -8.78
CA LEU A 199 2.27 29.15 -9.47
C LEU A 199 1.72 29.28 -10.89
N PRO A 200 1.62 30.50 -11.43
CA PRO A 200 1.05 30.71 -12.74
C PRO A 200 1.75 29.75 -13.69
N ALA A 201 0.96 28.94 -14.41
CA ALA A 201 1.46 28.25 -15.59
C ALA A 201 2.28 29.28 -16.35
N GLN A 202 3.49 28.94 -16.81
CA GLN A 202 4.27 29.86 -17.63
C GLN A 202 3.50 30.08 -18.94
N THR A 203 2.58 31.04 -18.91
CA THR A 203 1.67 31.40 -20.00
C THR A 203 2.35 32.31 -21.00
N GLU A 204 3.57 32.75 -20.72
CA GLU A 204 4.40 33.43 -21.72
C GLU A 204 5.25 32.38 -22.43
N ARG A 205 4.66 31.78 -23.47
CA ARG A 205 5.42 31.11 -24.53
C ARG A 205 6.16 32.19 -25.34
N GLU A 206 7.14 32.84 -24.73
CA GLU A 206 7.97 33.82 -25.43
C GLU A 206 8.78 33.11 -26.54
N GLY A 207 8.55 33.54 -27.78
CA GLY A 207 9.46 33.31 -28.91
C GLY A 207 9.57 31.87 -29.39
N HIS A 208 8.53 31.36 -30.07
CA HIS A 208 8.66 30.17 -30.91
C HIS A 208 9.54 30.45 -32.13
N GLU A 209 10.86 30.39 -31.96
CA GLU A 209 11.77 30.23 -33.10
C GLU A 209 11.60 28.84 -33.73
N ALA A 210 11.76 28.78 -35.04
CA ALA A 210 11.42 27.65 -35.90
C ALA A 210 12.25 26.39 -35.62
N GLY A 211 11.81 25.60 -34.63
CA GLY A 211 12.26 24.24 -34.32
C GLY A 211 11.36 23.64 -33.26
N ARG A 212 10.78 22.46 -33.50
CA ARG A 212 9.83 21.83 -32.57
C ARG A 212 10.58 21.40 -31.28
N ARG A 213 10.45 22.16 -30.19
CA ARG A 213 10.98 21.77 -28.86
C ARG A 213 10.34 20.44 -28.44
N LYS A 214 11.14 19.53 -27.87
CA LYS A 214 10.66 18.29 -27.24
C LYS A 214 9.74 18.59 -26.06
N ILE A 215 8.74 17.73 -25.85
CA ILE A 215 7.79 17.80 -24.74
C ILE A 215 8.54 17.40 -23.47
N ARG A 216 8.55 18.25 -22.44
CA ARG A 216 9.19 17.96 -21.15
C ARG A 216 8.23 17.19 -20.26
N VAL A 217 8.59 15.95 -19.93
CA VAL A 217 7.78 15.06 -19.09
C VAL A 217 8.55 14.73 -17.83
N GLY A 218 8.00 15.11 -16.68
CA GLY A 218 8.54 14.78 -15.37
C GLY A 218 7.88 13.53 -14.80
N PHE A 219 8.64 12.69 -14.11
CA PHE A 219 8.14 11.56 -13.34
C PHE A 219 8.59 11.67 -11.88
N ALA A 220 7.68 11.60 -10.91
CA ALA A 220 8.00 11.75 -9.49
C ALA A 220 7.58 10.52 -8.67
N SER A 221 8.56 9.85 -8.05
CA SER A 221 8.33 8.71 -7.16
C SER A 221 9.55 8.40 -6.29
N GLN A 222 9.31 7.95 -5.05
CA GLN A 222 10.35 7.38 -4.19
C GLN A 222 10.72 5.93 -4.56
N TYR A 223 10.01 5.35 -5.53
CA TYR A 223 10.07 3.92 -5.84
C TYR A 223 10.77 3.59 -7.16
N PHE A 224 11.58 4.49 -7.71
CA PHE A 224 12.47 4.22 -8.84
C PHE A 224 13.69 3.36 -8.42
N ARG A 225 13.37 2.15 -7.97
CA ARG A 225 14.26 1.08 -7.46
C ARG A 225 13.53 -0.26 -7.60
N ASN A 226 14.11 -1.36 -7.13
CA ASN A 226 13.45 -2.66 -7.05
C ASN A 226 12.21 -2.61 -6.12
N HIS A 227 11.09 -2.25 -6.73
CA HIS A 227 9.79 -2.02 -6.11
C HIS A 227 8.69 -2.25 -7.16
N SER A 228 7.46 -2.56 -6.71
CA SER A 228 6.31 -2.83 -7.58
C SER A 228 6.06 -1.72 -8.60
N VAL A 229 6.11 -0.46 -8.17
CA VAL A 229 5.95 0.72 -9.04
C VAL A 229 6.92 0.69 -10.22
N CYS A 230 8.21 0.46 -9.97
CA CYS A 230 9.19 0.46 -11.05
C CYS A 230 9.12 -0.80 -11.90
N LYS A 231 8.81 -1.96 -11.31
CA LYS A 231 8.53 -3.19 -12.07
C LYS A 231 7.41 -3.00 -13.10
N LEU A 232 6.43 -2.13 -12.83
CA LEU A 232 5.30 -1.85 -13.70
C LEU A 232 5.55 -0.72 -14.71
N PHE A 233 6.25 0.33 -14.31
CA PHE A 233 6.25 1.59 -15.07
C PHE A 233 7.63 2.04 -15.56
N CYS A 234 8.73 1.52 -15.02
CA CYS A 234 10.06 1.93 -15.48
C CYS A 234 10.31 1.56 -16.94
N GLY A 235 9.81 0.41 -17.40
CA GLY A 235 9.85 0.05 -18.82
C GLY A 235 9.09 1.04 -19.71
N LEU A 236 7.93 1.56 -19.27
CA LEU A 236 7.20 2.61 -19.99
C LEU A 236 8.02 3.90 -20.12
N ILE A 237 8.66 4.32 -19.03
CA ILE A 237 9.48 5.54 -18.96
C ILE A 237 10.72 5.40 -19.86
N SER A 238 11.42 4.28 -19.76
CA SER A 238 12.60 3.96 -20.58
C SER A 238 12.26 3.85 -22.06
N GLY A 239 11.04 3.38 -22.38
CA GLY A 239 10.50 3.24 -23.72
C GLY A 239 9.96 4.52 -24.37
N LEU A 240 9.93 5.67 -23.68
CA LEU A 240 9.50 6.93 -24.33
C LEU A 240 10.41 7.34 -25.50
N ASP A 241 9.79 7.85 -26.55
CA ASP A 241 10.46 8.33 -27.75
C ASP A 241 11.24 9.61 -27.48
N ARG A 242 12.57 9.47 -27.37
CA ARG A 242 13.46 10.58 -27.01
C ARG A 242 13.59 11.62 -28.13
N ASP A 243 13.07 11.39 -29.33
CA ASP A 243 13.01 12.43 -30.36
C ASP A 243 11.86 13.41 -30.10
N PHE A 244 10.84 13.00 -29.35
CA PHE A 244 9.70 13.84 -28.96
C PHE A 244 9.72 14.27 -27.50
N PHE A 245 10.37 13.52 -26.61
CA PHE A 245 10.31 13.74 -25.17
C PHE A 245 11.67 14.03 -24.54
N ASP A 246 11.71 15.10 -23.74
CA ASP A 246 12.74 15.32 -22.72
C ASP A 246 12.20 14.74 -21.41
N VAL A 247 12.84 13.68 -20.90
CA VAL A 247 12.38 12.94 -19.71
C VAL A 247 13.19 13.34 -18.49
N ILE A 248 12.49 13.77 -17.43
CA ILE A 248 13.08 14.15 -16.14
C ILE A 248 12.53 13.24 -15.05
N ILE A 249 13.39 12.66 -14.22
CA ILE A 249 13.03 11.80 -13.10
C ILE A 249 13.31 12.53 -11.80
N PHE A 250 12.33 12.61 -10.91
CA PHE A 250 12.46 13.13 -9.55
C PHE A 250 12.34 11.97 -8.58
N SER A 251 13.42 11.69 -7.83
CA SER A 251 13.43 10.56 -6.90
C SER A 251 14.03 10.88 -5.54
N SER A 252 13.30 10.49 -4.49
CA SER A 252 13.77 10.43 -3.10
C SER A 252 14.24 9.01 -2.68
N ALA A 253 14.27 8.04 -3.60
CA ALA A 253 14.75 6.67 -3.35
C ALA A 253 16.17 6.62 -2.74
N THR A 254 16.34 6.08 -1.54
CA THR A 254 17.65 6.05 -0.84
C THR A 254 18.58 4.93 -1.31
N VAL A 255 18.07 4.01 -2.11
CA VAL A 255 18.78 2.85 -2.65
C VAL A 255 18.88 2.99 -4.16
N LYS A 256 20.07 2.74 -4.69
CA LYS A 256 20.33 2.65 -6.13
C LYS A 256 20.50 1.19 -6.52
N ASP A 257 19.78 0.75 -7.55
CA ASP A 257 19.89 -0.59 -8.11
C ASP A 257 19.65 -0.58 -9.64
N SER A 258 19.55 -1.77 -10.25
CA SER A 258 19.40 -1.91 -11.71
C SER A 258 18.16 -1.20 -12.27
N TYR A 259 17.11 -1.06 -11.48
CA TYR A 259 15.90 -0.34 -11.88
C TYR A 259 16.12 1.18 -11.86
N THR A 260 16.87 1.67 -10.87
CA THR A 260 17.31 3.07 -10.85
C THR A 260 18.21 3.37 -12.06
N ASP A 261 19.16 2.48 -12.37
CA ASP A 261 20.03 2.62 -13.53
C ASP A 261 19.21 2.69 -14.83
N GLU A 262 18.26 1.77 -15.02
CA GLU A 262 17.38 1.71 -16.20
C GLU A 262 16.70 3.05 -16.51
N VAL A 263 16.04 3.66 -15.51
CA VAL A 263 15.34 4.93 -15.74
C VAL A 263 16.31 6.10 -15.87
N SER A 264 17.48 6.05 -15.24
CA SER A 264 18.46 7.14 -15.24
C SER A 264 19.29 7.23 -16.53
N GLU A 265 19.52 6.12 -17.23
CA GLU A 265 20.44 6.06 -18.38
C GLU A 265 20.04 6.99 -19.52
N ARG A 266 18.72 7.18 -19.72
CA ARG A 266 18.16 8.00 -20.80
C ARG A 266 17.24 9.10 -20.28
N SER A 267 17.53 9.64 -19.10
CA SER A 267 16.76 10.75 -18.51
C SER A 267 17.65 11.72 -17.76
N GLU A 268 17.14 12.92 -17.51
CA GLU A 268 17.70 13.77 -16.47
C GLU A 268 17.23 13.27 -15.09
N PHE A 269 18.15 12.75 -14.27
CA PHE A 269 17.82 12.24 -12.95
C PHE A 269 18.08 13.29 -11.86
N VAL A 270 17.03 13.72 -11.18
CA VAL A 270 17.04 14.72 -10.10
C VAL A 270 16.80 14.03 -8.76
N ARG A 271 17.83 14.04 -7.92
CA ARG A 271 17.74 13.58 -6.52
C ARG A 271 16.94 14.59 -5.69
N VAL A 272 15.95 14.11 -4.95
CA VAL A 272 15.16 14.92 -4.00
C VAL A 272 15.52 14.52 -2.58
N GLU A 273 16.00 15.46 -1.77
CA GLU A 273 16.49 15.23 -0.40
C GLU A 273 15.83 16.16 0.62
N GLY A 274 15.57 15.68 1.84
CA GLY A 274 14.97 16.49 2.92
C GLY A 274 13.45 16.67 2.78
N PHE A 275 12.90 17.73 3.41
CA PHE A 275 11.47 18.02 3.42
C PHE A 275 10.94 18.30 2.02
N LEU A 276 9.95 17.52 1.59
CA LEU A 276 9.52 17.47 0.20
C LEU A 276 8.70 18.68 -0.20
N SER A 277 7.93 19.20 0.75
CA SER A 277 7.22 20.47 0.63
C SER A 277 8.12 21.62 0.16
N ASN A 278 9.39 21.61 0.57
CA ASN A 278 10.40 22.60 0.21
C ASN A 278 11.02 22.38 -1.17
N ASN A 279 11.01 21.14 -1.68
CA ASN A 279 11.69 20.77 -2.92
C ASN A 279 10.84 20.88 -4.19
N ARG A 280 9.55 21.26 -4.08
CA ARG A 280 8.66 21.45 -5.25
C ARG A 280 9.23 22.42 -6.29
N HIS A 281 10.06 23.38 -5.86
CA HIS A 281 10.76 24.32 -6.74
C HIS A 281 11.66 23.62 -7.78
N LEU A 282 12.19 22.42 -7.47
CA LEU A 282 12.98 21.64 -8.41
C LEU A 282 12.16 21.27 -9.64
N ALA A 283 10.93 20.76 -9.46
CA ALA A 283 10.03 20.44 -10.55
C ALA A 283 9.63 21.69 -11.35
N LEU A 284 9.31 22.77 -10.65
CA LEU A 284 8.93 24.04 -11.26
C LEU A 284 10.05 24.63 -12.14
N SER A 285 11.30 24.51 -11.70
CA SER A 285 12.47 24.99 -12.45
C SER A 285 12.69 24.28 -13.79
N LYS A 286 12.06 23.11 -13.99
CA LYS A 286 12.16 22.34 -15.23
C LYS A 286 11.17 22.76 -16.31
N ASN A 287 10.18 23.60 -15.98
CA ASN A 287 9.11 24.03 -16.89
C ASN A 287 8.48 22.83 -17.61
N LEU A 288 7.98 21.88 -16.81
CA LEU A 288 7.41 20.63 -17.31
C LEU A 288 6.09 20.89 -18.05
N ASP A 289 5.92 20.26 -19.21
CA ASP A 289 4.66 20.24 -19.93
C ASP A 289 3.69 19.26 -19.27
N ILE A 290 4.21 18.09 -18.87
CA ILE A 290 3.45 17.02 -18.21
C ILE A 290 4.21 16.53 -16.96
N MET A 291 3.52 16.37 -15.84
CA MET A 291 4.01 15.65 -14.66
C MET A 291 3.22 14.35 -14.51
N VAL A 292 3.93 13.22 -14.46
CA VAL A 292 3.36 11.90 -14.25
C VAL A 292 3.78 11.38 -12.88
N TYR A 293 2.81 10.94 -12.08
CA TYR A 293 3.01 10.29 -10.80
C TYR A 293 2.73 8.80 -10.95
N PRO A 294 3.75 7.93 -11.02
CA PRO A 294 3.55 6.49 -11.07
C PRO A 294 2.78 5.96 -9.84
N ASP A 295 2.88 6.68 -8.72
CA ASP A 295 2.13 6.45 -7.51
C ASP A 295 1.86 7.76 -6.76
N ILE A 296 0.69 7.80 -6.10
CA ILE A 296 0.30 8.83 -5.14
C ILE A 296 -0.19 8.12 -3.88
N GLY A 297 0.23 8.60 -2.70
CA GLY A 297 -0.23 8.07 -1.41
C GLY A 297 0.48 6.80 -0.95
N MET A 298 1.58 6.41 -1.59
CA MET A 298 2.52 5.42 -1.05
C MET A 298 3.82 6.07 -0.56
N GLY A 299 4.14 7.24 -1.07
CA GLY A 299 5.36 7.94 -0.73
C GLY A 299 5.32 9.44 -0.92
N ASP A 300 6.53 9.97 -0.94
CA ASP A 300 6.87 11.38 -0.99
C ASP A 300 6.21 12.18 -2.12
N SER A 301 5.88 11.53 -3.24
CA SER A 301 5.17 12.13 -4.37
C SER A 301 3.80 12.70 -3.96
N PHE A 302 3.20 12.20 -2.88
CA PHE A 302 1.91 12.67 -2.36
C PHE A 302 1.91 14.17 -2.06
N ILE A 303 2.95 14.70 -1.41
CA ILE A 303 3.03 16.14 -1.08
C ILE A 303 3.14 17.00 -2.34
N TRP A 304 3.85 16.52 -3.35
CA TRP A 304 4.02 17.22 -4.63
C TRP A 304 2.73 17.24 -5.45
N ALA A 305 1.97 16.14 -5.42
CA ALA A 305 0.71 15.99 -6.14
C ALA A 305 -0.36 17.02 -5.74
N HIS A 306 -0.29 17.57 -4.51
CA HIS A 306 -1.20 18.64 -4.09
C HIS A 306 -0.89 20.02 -4.70
N SER A 307 0.16 20.15 -5.51
CA SER A 307 0.49 21.39 -6.20
C SER A 307 0.42 21.21 -7.70
N ARG A 308 0.15 22.30 -8.42
CA ARG A 308 0.25 22.32 -9.88
C ARG A 308 1.72 22.55 -10.27
N LEU A 309 2.43 21.48 -10.62
CA LEU A 309 3.86 21.49 -10.99
C LEU A 309 4.11 21.40 -12.50
N ALA A 310 3.07 21.11 -13.29
CA ALA A 310 3.08 21.09 -14.74
C ALA A 310 1.71 21.53 -15.29
N ASN A 311 1.64 21.82 -16.60
CA ASN A 311 0.38 22.16 -17.26
C ASN A 311 -0.63 21.02 -17.22
N ILE A 312 -0.14 19.77 -17.27
CA ILE A 312 -0.95 18.56 -17.14
C ILE A 312 -0.31 17.69 -16.05
N GLN A 313 -1.12 17.19 -15.12
CA GLN A 313 -0.69 16.25 -14.10
C GLN A 313 -1.51 14.97 -14.15
N VAL A 314 -0.81 13.84 -14.09
CA VAL A 314 -1.41 12.53 -14.31
C VAL A 314 -0.95 11.57 -13.25
N SER A 315 -1.85 10.75 -12.74
CA SER A 315 -1.53 9.62 -11.87
C SER A 315 -1.64 8.30 -12.63
N LEU A 316 -0.77 7.36 -12.29
CA LEU A 316 -0.89 5.95 -12.65
C LEU A 316 -1.35 5.15 -11.42
N TRP A 317 -1.68 3.88 -11.64
CA TRP A 317 -2.25 3.01 -10.63
C TRP A 317 -1.22 2.31 -9.72
N GLY A 318 0.00 2.84 -9.57
CA GLY A 318 0.98 2.25 -8.64
C GLY A 318 0.40 2.07 -7.24
N HIS A 319 -0.40 3.04 -6.80
CA HIS A 319 -1.46 2.83 -5.82
C HIS A 319 -2.80 2.93 -6.54
N PRO A 320 -3.59 1.85 -6.65
CA PRO A 320 -4.73 1.79 -7.57
C PRO A 320 -5.99 2.45 -6.98
N VAL A 321 -5.88 3.71 -6.56
CA VAL A 321 -6.98 4.52 -6.01
C VAL A 321 -6.88 5.97 -6.44
N THR A 322 -8.01 6.66 -6.40
CA THR A 322 -8.11 8.12 -6.56
C THR A 322 -7.18 8.88 -5.61
N SER A 323 -6.54 9.94 -6.11
CA SER A 323 -5.83 10.88 -5.25
C SER A 323 -6.79 11.78 -4.45
N GLY A 324 -8.02 11.95 -4.95
CA GLY A 324 -8.97 12.94 -4.48
C GLY A 324 -8.57 14.39 -4.77
N MET A 325 -7.44 14.62 -5.46
CA MET A 325 -6.78 15.92 -5.52
C MET A 325 -7.24 16.71 -6.74
N PRO A 326 -7.63 17.99 -6.59
CA PRO A 326 -8.09 18.81 -7.72
C PRO A 326 -6.98 19.19 -8.70
N HIS A 327 -5.71 18.94 -8.35
CA HIS A 327 -4.56 19.28 -9.18
C HIS A 327 -4.10 18.15 -10.10
N ILE A 328 -4.64 16.94 -9.96
CA ILE A 328 -4.39 15.80 -10.84
C ILE A 328 -5.52 15.74 -11.87
N ASP A 329 -5.18 15.90 -13.15
CA ASP A 329 -6.16 16.00 -14.22
C ASP A 329 -6.69 14.61 -14.62
N TYR A 330 -5.78 13.63 -14.72
CA TYR A 330 -6.08 12.31 -15.27
C TYR A 330 -5.57 11.19 -14.38
N PHE A 331 -6.33 10.10 -14.29
CA PHE A 331 -5.88 8.81 -13.81
C PHE A 331 -5.78 7.86 -15.00
N ILE A 332 -4.57 7.38 -15.34
CA ILE A 332 -4.39 6.44 -16.45
C ILE A 332 -4.53 5.01 -15.94
N SER A 333 -5.34 4.24 -16.64
CA SER A 333 -5.54 2.81 -16.43
C SER A 333 -5.79 2.10 -17.76
N SER A 334 -6.43 0.92 -17.70
CA SER A 334 -6.72 0.08 -18.86
C SER A 334 -8.21 -0.24 -18.97
N ASN A 335 -8.71 -0.41 -20.19
CA ASN A 335 -10.06 -0.93 -20.43
C ASN A 335 -10.31 -2.29 -19.77
N LEU A 336 -9.25 -3.06 -19.52
CA LEU A 336 -9.29 -4.39 -18.94
C LEU A 336 -9.52 -4.40 -17.41
N PHE A 337 -9.24 -3.29 -16.72
CA PHE A 337 -9.25 -3.25 -15.25
C PHE A 337 -10.51 -2.64 -14.64
N HIS A 338 -11.46 -2.22 -15.48
CA HIS A 338 -12.63 -1.46 -15.05
C HIS A 338 -13.88 -2.05 -15.67
N ASP A 339 -14.99 -2.05 -14.93
CA ASP A 339 -16.29 -2.26 -15.53
C ASP A 339 -16.54 -1.14 -16.56
N ALA A 340 -17.12 -1.49 -17.71
CA ALA A 340 -17.39 -0.54 -18.78
C ALA A 340 -18.42 0.55 -18.37
N LEU A 341 -19.22 0.30 -17.33
CA LEU A 341 -20.43 1.12 -17.06
C LEU A 341 -20.32 2.09 -15.87
N THR A 342 -19.39 1.93 -14.92
CA THR A 342 -19.53 2.57 -13.59
C THR A 342 -18.28 3.17 -12.96
N SER A 343 -17.06 2.87 -13.45
CA SER A 343 -15.82 3.17 -12.71
C SER A 343 -15.45 4.66 -12.58
N GLN A 344 -15.99 5.58 -13.38
CA GLN A 344 -15.62 7.01 -13.26
C GLN A 344 -16.00 7.61 -11.89
N ASN A 345 -17.05 7.10 -11.23
CA ASN A 345 -17.47 7.60 -9.91
C ASN A 345 -16.48 7.25 -8.77
N GLU A 346 -15.50 6.40 -9.04
CA GLU A 346 -14.45 5.98 -8.10
C GLU A 346 -13.22 6.88 -8.17
N PHE A 347 -13.14 7.76 -9.17
CA PHE A 347 -12.02 8.67 -9.41
C PHE A 347 -12.48 10.12 -9.45
N THR A 348 -11.70 10.99 -8.81
CA THR A 348 -11.91 12.45 -8.92
C THR A 348 -11.29 13.03 -10.18
N GLU A 349 -10.23 12.38 -10.65
CA GLU A 349 -9.55 12.60 -11.90
C GLU A 349 -10.41 12.10 -13.07
N GLN A 350 -10.17 12.63 -14.27
CA GLN A 350 -10.73 12.03 -15.47
C GLN A 350 -10.03 10.69 -15.76
N LEU A 351 -10.79 9.60 -15.79
CA LEU A 351 -10.26 8.26 -16.01
C LEU A 351 -9.93 8.07 -17.51
N ILE A 352 -8.65 7.84 -17.83
CA ILE A 352 -8.19 7.50 -19.18
C ILE A 352 -7.93 5.99 -19.24
N ARG A 353 -8.65 5.29 -20.11
CA ARG A 353 -8.57 3.84 -20.25
C ARG A 353 -7.86 3.45 -21.54
N LEU A 354 -6.60 3.01 -21.41
CA LEU A 354 -5.82 2.46 -22.51
C LEU A 354 -6.43 1.15 -23.04
N LYS A 355 -6.21 0.84 -24.32
CA LYS A 355 -6.55 -0.46 -24.91
C LYS A 355 -5.57 -1.54 -24.46
N SER A 356 -4.30 -1.18 -24.27
CA SER A 356 -3.27 -2.00 -23.67
C SER A 356 -3.43 -2.11 -22.15
N THR A 357 -2.52 -2.81 -21.49
CA THR A 357 -2.56 -3.07 -20.04
C THR A 357 -2.15 -1.87 -19.19
N SER A 358 -1.66 -0.77 -19.77
CA SER A 358 -1.14 0.41 -19.06
C SER A 358 0.07 0.18 -18.15
N PHE A 359 0.75 -0.97 -18.29
CA PHE A 359 2.04 -1.26 -17.65
C PHE A 359 2.97 -1.98 -18.61
N TYR A 360 4.27 -1.90 -18.36
CA TYR A 360 5.29 -2.73 -18.99
C TYR A 360 6.00 -3.55 -17.91
N PHE A 361 5.72 -4.85 -17.84
CA PHE A 361 6.32 -5.76 -16.85
C PHE A 361 7.23 -6.75 -17.57
N ARG A 362 8.51 -6.77 -17.21
CA ARG A 362 9.45 -7.75 -17.75
C ARG A 362 9.14 -9.12 -17.18
N SER A 363 9.20 -10.15 -18.02
CA SER A 363 9.06 -11.50 -17.49
C SER A 363 10.14 -11.77 -16.42
N PRO A 364 9.76 -12.10 -15.17
CA PRO A 364 10.72 -12.37 -14.11
C PRO A 364 11.37 -13.75 -14.26
N VAL A 365 10.81 -14.61 -15.12
CA VAL A 365 11.30 -15.97 -15.36
C VAL A 365 11.37 -16.22 -16.87
N HIS A 366 12.59 -16.42 -17.37
CA HIS A 366 12.81 -16.80 -18.77
C HIS A 366 12.90 -18.32 -18.91
N GLY A 367 12.20 -18.87 -19.90
CA GLY A 367 12.25 -20.31 -20.20
C GLY A 367 11.66 -21.20 -19.09
N PHE A 368 10.64 -20.72 -18.37
CA PHE A 368 9.96 -21.52 -17.35
C PHE A 368 9.47 -22.84 -17.96
N ASN A 369 9.88 -23.96 -17.34
CA ASN A 369 9.41 -25.28 -17.69
C ASN A 369 8.63 -25.85 -16.52
N ARG A 370 7.31 -26.03 -16.69
CA ARG A 370 6.43 -26.61 -15.67
C ARG A 370 6.86 -28.02 -15.23
N ARG A 371 7.62 -28.75 -16.06
CA ARG A 371 8.18 -30.07 -15.71
C ARG A 371 9.41 -29.98 -14.80
N ASN A 372 9.89 -28.78 -14.49
CA ASN A 372 10.98 -28.59 -13.55
C ASN A 372 10.56 -29.11 -12.16
N LYS A 373 11.46 -29.87 -11.52
CA LYS A 373 11.25 -30.48 -10.20
C LYS A 373 11.72 -29.58 -9.05
N ASP A 374 12.10 -28.34 -9.34
CA ASP A 374 12.47 -27.36 -8.31
C ASP A 374 11.22 -26.86 -7.57
N THR A 375 10.83 -27.63 -6.55
CA THR A 375 9.61 -27.43 -5.73
C THR A 375 9.96 -27.07 -4.29
N TYR A 376 9.07 -26.32 -3.64
CA TYR A 376 9.11 -26.03 -2.23
C TYR A 376 8.37 -27.13 -1.43
N SER A 377 8.96 -27.60 -0.33
CA SER A 377 8.28 -28.53 0.59
C SER A 377 7.61 -27.75 1.72
N PHE A 378 6.29 -27.86 1.83
CA PHE A 378 5.52 -27.25 2.91
C PHE A 378 5.55 -28.07 4.22
N SER A 379 6.19 -29.24 4.23
CA SER A 379 6.31 -30.07 5.44
C SER A 379 7.04 -29.36 6.58
N GLY A 380 7.98 -28.47 6.26
CA GLY A 380 8.73 -27.68 7.24
C GLY A 380 7.87 -26.71 8.05
N ILE A 381 6.66 -26.39 7.58
CA ILE A 381 5.68 -25.56 8.29
C ILE A 381 4.43 -26.34 8.72
N GLY A 382 4.58 -27.67 8.86
CA GLY A 382 3.54 -28.55 9.35
C GLY A 382 2.37 -28.79 8.39
N ILE A 383 2.58 -28.62 7.07
CA ILE A 383 1.60 -29.06 6.06
C ILE A 383 1.99 -30.47 5.59
N PRO A 384 1.10 -31.48 5.71
CA PRO A 384 1.37 -32.83 5.23
C PRO A 384 1.70 -32.89 3.74
N ASN A 385 2.54 -33.87 3.37
CA ASN A 385 2.82 -34.14 1.96
C ASN A 385 1.52 -34.51 1.22
N ASN A 386 1.39 -34.07 -0.03
CA ASN A 386 0.20 -34.24 -0.89
C ASN A 386 -1.06 -33.44 -0.47
N SER A 387 -0.94 -32.53 0.49
CA SER A 387 -2.00 -31.56 0.77
C SER A 387 -2.18 -30.52 -0.35
N LYS A 388 -3.37 -29.93 -0.45
CA LYS A 388 -3.66 -28.86 -1.40
C LYS A 388 -3.45 -27.52 -0.70
N VAL A 389 -2.44 -26.77 -1.15
CA VAL A 389 -2.04 -25.49 -0.54
C VAL A 389 -2.57 -24.34 -1.37
N PHE A 390 -3.57 -23.65 -0.86
CA PHE A 390 -4.08 -22.40 -1.40
C PHE A 390 -3.26 -21.24 -0.86
N LEU A 391 -2.68 -20.44 -1.74
CA LEU A 391 -1.74 -19.39 -1.35
C LEU A 391 -2.41 -18.01 -1.39
N VAL A 392 -2.18 -17.21 -0.36
CA VAL A 392 -2.55 -15.78 -0.34
C VAL A 392 -1.26 -14.96 -0.13
N PRO A 393 -0.49 -14.68 -1.20
CA PRO A 393 0.81 -14.05 -1.12
C PRO A 393 0.69 -12.52 -1.13
N GLN A 394 -0.15 -11.99 -0.23
CA GLN A 394 -0.52 -10.59 -0.16
C GLN A 394 -0.11 -9.97 1.17
N THR A 395 0.14 -8.66 1.17
CA THR A 395 0.45 -7.95 2.41
C THR A 395 -0.74 -7.99 3.38
N LEU A 396 -0.46 -8.03 4.68
CA LEU A 396 -1.50 -8.18 5.70
C LEU A 396 -2.63 -7.13 5.70
N PRO A 397 -2.42 -5.86 5.29
CA PRO A 397 -3.53 -4.91 5.12
C PRO A 397 -4.64 -5.41 4.18
N LYS A 398 -4.36 -6.31 3.23
CA LYS A 398 -5.35 -6.87 2.29
C LYS A 398 -6.26 -7.93 2.91
N PHE A 399 -5.98 -8.39 4.14
CA PHE A 399 -6.80 -9.38 4.84
C PHE A 399 -7.99 -8.68 5.52
N HIS A 400 -8.92 -8.23 4.69
CA HIS A 400 -10.16 -7.64 5.15
C HIS A 400 -11.11 -8.71 5.74
N PRO A 401 -11.83 -8.45 6.84
CA PRO A 401 -12.70 -9.44 7.48
C PRO A 401 -13.80 -10.04 6.59
N ALA A 402 -14.22 -9.34 5.54
CA ALA A 402 -15.17 -9.88 4.56
C ALA A 402 -14.61 -11.08 3.76
N PHE A 403 -13.28 -11.20 3.69
CA PHE A 403 -12.59 -12.32 3.05
C PHE A 403 -12.47 -13.56 3.96
N ASP A 404 -12.68 -13.41 5.26
CA ASP A 404 -12.50 -14.51 6.22
C ASP A 404 -13.49 -15.66 5.96
N ASN A 405 -14.73 -15.33 5.58
CA ASN A 405 -15.78 -16.31 5.35
C ASN A 405 -15.45 -17.26 4.17
N ILE A 406 -14.83 -16.76 3.09
CA ILE A 406 -14.49 -17.63 1.97
C ILE A 406 -13.37 -18.61 2.36
N MET A 407 -12.37 -18.15 3.09
CA MET A 407 -11.29 -19.00 3.60
C MET A 407 -11.83 -20.08 4.54
N HIS A 408 -12.74 -19.71 5.45
CA HIS A 408 -13.42 -20.66 6.34
C HIS A 408 -14.20 -21.72 5.56
N ARG A 409 -15.03 -21.30 4.59
CA ARG A 409 -15.84 -22.22 3.78
C ARG A 409 -14.96 -23.14 2.93
N LEU A 410 -13.84 -22.64 2.41
CA LEU A 410 -12.88 -23.44 1.65
C LEU A 410 -12.24 -24.51 2.53
N LEU A 411 -11.72 -24.16 3.70
CA LEU A 411 -11.14 -25.14 4.63
C LEU A 411 -12.20 -26.16 5.12
N SER A 412 -13.44 -25.72 5.33
CA SER A 412 -14.54 -26.60 5.74
C SER A 412 -14.95 -27.61 4.66
N SER A 413 -14.68 -27.30 3.38
CA SER A 413 -15.11 -28.16 2.26
C SER A 413 -14.28 -29.43 2.14
N ASN A 414 -13.02 -29.41 2.56
CA ASN A 414 -12.11 -30.53 2.39
C ASN A 414 -10.97 -30.48 3.43
N ASP A 415 -10.78 -31.55 4.19
CA ASP A 415 -9.76 -31.62 5.25
C ASP A 415 -8.32 -31.67 4.72
N ASN A 416 -8.13 -31.94 3.43
CA ASN A 416 -6.83 -31.90 2.78
C ASN A 416 -6.44 -30.49 2.28
N PHE A 417 -7.31 -29.49 2.47
CA PHE A 417 -7.04 -28.12 2.06
C PHE A 417 -6.37 -27.34 3.18
N TYR A 418 -5.32 -26.60 2.80
CA TYR A 418 -4.56 -25.70 3.65
C TYR A 418 -4.51 -24.33 2.99
N ILE A 419 -4.51 -23.27 3.79
CA ILE A 419 -4.28 -21.91 3.32
C ILE A 419 -2.94 -21.44 3.86
N LEU A 420 -2.08 -20.94 2.97
CA LEU A 420 -0.78 -20.38 3.30
C LEU A 420 -0.81 -18.85 3.11
N ILE A 421 -0.49 -18.12 4.17
CA ILE A 421 -0.38 -16.66 4.18
C ILE A 421 1.09 -16.28 4.31
N ILE A 422 1.54 -15.34 3.47
CA ILE A 422 2.88 -14.75 3.60
C ILE A 422 2.78 -13.44 4.38
N TYR A 423 3.67 -13.22 5.36
CA TYR A 423 3.70 -11.99 6.15
C TYR A 423 5.09 -11.36 6.21
N ASN A 424 5.16 -10.05 6.43
CA ASN A 424 6.43 -9.37 6.65
C ASN A 424 6.97 -9.72 8.04
N LYS A 425 8.17 -10.33 8.09
CA LYS A 425 8.85 -10.68 9.35
C LYS A 425 9.12 -9.50 10.27
N ASP A 426 9.20 -8.28 9.72
CA ASP A 426 9.39 -7.04 10.49
C ASP A 426 8.08 -6.52 11.12
N LYS A 427 6.94 -7.17 10.85
CA LYS A 427 5.60 -6.83 11.36
C LYS A 427 4.90 -8.03 12.03
N PRO A 428 5.53 -8.70 13.02
CA PRO A 428 5.00 -9.92 13.62
C PRO A 428 3.69 -9.71 14.39
N ILE A 429 3.50 -8.52 14.96
CA ILE A 429 2.26 -8.18 15.70
C ILE A 429 1.04 -8.14 14.77
N TRP A 430 1.20 -7.71 13.51
CA TRP A 430 0.11 -7.72 12.54
C TRP A 430 -0.31 -9.15 12.23
N MET A 431 0.66 -10.06 12.08
CA MET A 431 0.40 -11.49 11.90
C MET A 431 -0.37 -12.04 13.11
N LYS A 432 0.07 -11.76 14.34
CA LYS A 432 -0.60 -12.24 15.55
C LYS A 432 -2.04 -11.73 15.67
N ARG A 433 -2.30 -10.45 15.38
CA ARG A 433 -3.68 -9.92 15.38
C ARG A 433 -4.58 -10.62 14.37
N LEU A 434 -4.03 -10.94 13.20
CA LEU A 434 -4.75 -11.69 12.19
C LEU A 434 -5.03 -13.13 12.66
N GLN A 435 -4.07 -13.78 13.31
CA GLN A 435 -4.25 -15.09 13.94
C GLN A 435 -5.33 -15.06 15.03
N GLU A 436 -5.31 -14.09 15.94
CA GLU A 436 -6.31 -13.91 16.99
C GLU A 436 -7.72 -13.74 16.39
N ARG A 437 -7.85 -12.96 15.31
CA ARG A 437 -9.12 -12.79 14.59
C ARG A 437 -9.64 -14.13 14.04
N PHE A 438 -8.78 -14.92 13.41
CA PHE A 438 -9.15 -16.23 12.88
C PHE A 438 -9.46 -17.26 13.97
N ALA A 439 -8.75 -17.22 15.09
CA ALA A 439 -8.98 -18.10 16.24
C ALA A 439 -10.37 -17.89 16.89
N ARG A 440 -10.90 -16.66 16.84
CA ARG A 440 -12.27 -16.35 17.34
C ARG A 440 -13.38 -16.98 16.50
N THR A 441 -13.10 -17.30 15.23
CA THR A 441 -14.13 -17.59 14.23
C THR A 441 -14.00 -18.96 13.57
N SER A 442 -12.93 -19.72 13.83
CA SER A 442 -12.71 -21.00 13.13
C SER A 442 -12.05 -22.09 13.98
N SER A 443 -12.55 -23.32 13.84
CA SER A 443 -11.94 -24.56 14.35
C SER A 443 -10.80 -25.09 13.47
N PHE A 444 -10.48 -24.39 12.37
CA PHE A 444 -9.55 -24.84 11.33
C PHE A 444 -8.20 -24.11 11.37
N TYR A 445 -7.89 -23.46 12.48
CA TYR A 445 -6.67 -22.67 12.68
C TYR A 445 -5.41 -23.47 12.34
N ASP A 446 -5.37 -24.77 12.65
CA ASP A 446 -4.22 -25.63 12.35
C ASP A 446 -3.94 -25.79 10.84
N ARG A 447 -4.93 -25.56 9.98
CA ARG A 447 -4.80 -25.61 8.51
C ARG A 447 -4.58 -24.24 7.86
N LEU A 448 -4.57 -23.18 8.67
CA LEU A 448 -4.12 -21.86 8.28
C LEU A 448 -2.65 -21.68 8.69
N LYS A 449 -1.75 -21.64 7.71
CA LYS A 449 -0.31 -21.53 7.94
C LYS A 449 0.20 -20.14 7.57
N PHE A 450 1.22 -19.71 8.29
CA PHE A 450 1.89 -18.44 8.08
C PHE A 450 3.36 -18.69 7.76
N LEU A 451 3.88 -17.99 6.76
CA LEU A 451 5.29 -18.03 6.39
C LEU A 451 5.82 -16.60 6.29
N PRO A 452 6.97 -16.27 6.90
CA PRO A 452 7.57 -14.96 6.72
C PRO A 452 7.97 -14.74 5.26
N THR A 453 8.24 -13.48 4.90
CA THR A 453 8.83 -13.14 3.59
C THR A 453 10.13 -13.90 3.37
N VAL A 454 10.24 -14.52 2.20
CA VAL A 454 11.40 -15.35 1.78
C VAL A 454 12.18 -14.67 0.65
N SER A 455 13.30 -15.28 0.24
CA SER A 455 14.03 -14.85 -0.95
C SER A 455 13.15 -14.95 -2.21
N ASN A 456 13.51 -14.20 -3.27
CA ASN A 456 12.73 -14.19 -4.50
C ASN A 456 12.67 -15.60 -5.16
N ASP A 457 13.78 -16.34 -5.16
CA ASP A 457 13.82 -17.71 -5.69
C ASP A 457 12.90 -18.66 -4.92
N GLU A 458 12.93 -18.59 -3.58
CA GLU A 458 12.03 -19.38 -2.74
C GLU A 458 10.57 -18.98 -2.94
N PHE A 459 10.28 -17.70 -3.10
CA PHE A 459 8.93 -17.22 -3.40
C PHE A 459 8.40 -17.83 -4.70
N PHE A 460 9.19 -17.87 -5.77
CA PHE A 460 8.79 -18.53 -7.01
C PHE A 460 8.64 -20.06 -6.87
N ARG A 461 9.44 -20.71 -6.02
CA ARG A 461 9.24 -22.14 -5.69
C ARG A 461 7.93 -22.37 -4.95
N ILE A 462 7.56 -21.48 -4.03
CA ILE A 462 6.27 -21.53 -3.32
C ILE A 462 5.12 -21.35 -4.29
N LEU A 463 5.19 -20.33 -5.17
CA LEU A 463 4.17 -20.12 -6.21
C LEU A 463 3.95 -21.39 -7.03
N ARG A 464 5.02 -21.98 -7.57
CA ARG A 464 4.97 -23.22 -8.38
C ARG A 464 4.35 -24.40 -7.62
N SER A 465 4.66 -24.52 -6.34
CA SER A 465 4.27 -25.66 -5.50
C SER A 465 2.87 -25.52 -4.91
N SER A 466 2.30 -24.31 -4.90
CA SER A 466 0.92 -24.08 -4.45
C SER A 466 -0.09 -24.71 -5.41
N THR A 467 -1.27 -25.05 -4.88
CA THR A 467 -2.43 -25.48 -5.67
C THR A 467 -2.90 -24.33 -6.54
N ALA A 468 -3.36 -23.24 -5.93
CA ALA A 468 -3.81 -22.03 -6.61
C ALA A 468 -3.64 -20.84 -5.67
N LEU A 469 -3.65 -19.65 -6.24
CA LEU A 469 -3.71 -18.42 -5.45
C LEU A 469 -5.14 -17.95 -5.30
N LEU A 470 -5.45 -17.36 -4.15
CA LEU A 470 -6.67 -16.59 -3.95
C LEU A 470 -6.33 -15.10 -4.06
N ASP A 471 -7.03 -14.40 -4.94
CA ASP A 471 -7.00 -12.95 -5.00
C ASP A 471 -7.96 -12.38 -3.93
N PRO A 472 -7.46 -11.69 -2.89
CA PRO A 472 -8.32 -11.18 -1.85
C PRO A 472 -9.21 -10.03 -2.35
N TYR A 473 -10.26 -9.77 -1.60
CA TYR A 473 -11.13 -8.61 -1.76
C TYR A 473 -11.35 -7.96 -0.38
N PRO A 474 -11.58 -6.64 -0.32
CA PRO A 474 -11.92 -5.72 -1.40
C PRO A 474 -10.71 -5.17 -2.19
N PHE A 475 -9.48 -5.44 -1.72
CA PHE A 475 -8.26 -4.98 -2.36
C PHE A 475 -7.48 -6.16 -2.94
N GLY A 476 -7.48 -6.29 -4.27
CA GLY A 476 -6.86 -7.40 -4.99
C GLY A 476 -5.35 -7.30 -5.18
N GLY A 477 -4.81 -8.28 -5.92
CA GLY A 477 -3.44 -8.42 -6.35
C GLY A 477 -3.07 -7.51 -7.52
N GLY A 478 -1.80 -7.59 -7.91
CA GLY A 478 -1.24 -6.81 -9.01
C GLY A 478 0.05 -7.46 -9.44
N VAL A 479 1.20 -6.95 -8.98
CA VAL A 479 2.52 -7.56 -9.24
C VAL A 479 2.57 -9.03 -8.85
N THR A 480 2.01 -9.40 -7.70
CA THR A 480 1.95 -10.80 -7.27
C THR A 480 1.19 -11.70 -8.25
N SER A 481 0.11 -11.19 -8.88
CA SER A 481 -0.65 -11.93 -9.89
C SER A 481 0.19 -12.13 -11.16
N LEU A 482 0.94 -11.09 -11.60
CA LEU A 482 1.90 -11.20 -12.70
C LEU A 482 3.01 -12.22 -12.42
N GLU A 483 3.56 -12.20 -11.21
CA GLU A 483 4.57 -13.17 -10.78
C GLU A 483 4.00 -14.60 -10.78
N ALA A 484 2.76 -14.80 -10.32
CA ALA A 484 2.09 -16.09 -10.39
C ALA A 484 1.86 -16.57 -11.84
N PHE A 485 1.36 -15.69 -12.72
CA PHE A 485 1.16 -16.03 -14.13
C PHE A 485 2.48 -16.32 -14.87
N SER A 486 3.60 -15.72 -14.46
CA SER A 486 4.93 -16.00 -15.05
C SER A 486 5.41 -17.44 -14.80
N VAL A 487 4.88 -18.10 -13.76
CA VAL A 487 5.09 -19.53 -13.49
C VAL A 487 3.81 -20.35 -13.73
N CYS A 488 2.92 -19.80 -14.56
CA CYS A 488 1.67 -20.39 -15.03
C CYS A 488 0.68 -20.79 -13.94
N LYS A 489 0.75 -20.18 -12.76
CA LYS A 489 -0.09 -20.56 -11.63
C LYS A 489 -1.50 -19.96 -11.79
N ALA A 490 -2.51 -20.78 -11.49
CA ALA A 490 -3.90 -20.33 -11.41
C ALA A 490 -4.09 -19.32 -10.26
N VAL A 491 -4.74 -18.20 -10.58
CA VAL A 491 -5.12 -17.15 -9.61
C VAL A 491 -6.61 -16.92 -9.74
N GLU A 492 -7.38 -17.34 -8.74
CA GLU A 492 -8.83 -17.14 -8.71
C GLU A 492 -9.15 -15.73 -8.20
N THR A 493 -10.06 -15.00 -8.85
CA THR A 493 -10.47 -13.65 -8.47
C THR A 493 -11.99 -13.44 -8.50
N LEU A 494 -12.50 -12.53 -7.66
CA LEU A 494 -13.90 -12.11 -7.61
C LEU A 494 -13.99 -10.58 -7.81
N PRO A 495 -14.07 -10.09 -9.06
CA PRO A 495 -14.01 -8.66 -9.35
C PRO A 495 -15.15 -7.88 -8.71
N SER A 496 -16.36 -8.45 -8.66
CA SER A 496 -17.54 -7.78 -8.09
C SER A 496 -17.47 -7.50 -6.59
N ALA A 497 -16.49 -8.08 -5.89
CA ALA A 497 -16.23 -7.81 -4.47
C ALA A 497 -15.06 -6.83 -4.25
N GLN A 498 -14.37 -6.41 -5.31
CA GLN A 498 -13.25 -5.46 -5.24
C GLN A 498 -13.75 -4.01 -5.31
N THR A 499 -12.99 -3.09 -4.71
CA THR A 499 -13.26 -1.63 -4.76
C THR A 499 -12.11 -0.83 -5.36
N VAL A 500 -11.16 -1.54 -5.96
CA VAL A 500 -10.01 -1.02 -6.69
C VAL A 500 -10.07 -1.61 -8.11
N PRO A 501 -9.37 -1.02 -9.11
CA PRO A 501 -9.24 -1.61 -10.43
C PRO A 501 -9.00 -3.13 -10.38
N HIS A 502 -9.73 -3.88 -11.21
CA HIS A 502 -9.77 -5.35 -11.22
C HIS A 502 -8.54 -5.95 -11.92
N LEU A 503 -7.35 -5.67 -11.38
CA LEU A 503 -6.06 -5.94 -12.04
C LEU A 503 -5.91 -7.42 -12.44
N THR A 504 -6.12 -8.35 -11.50
CA THR A 504 -6.02 -9.80 -11.77
C THR A 504 -7.01 -10.25 -12.85
N SER A 505 -8.26 -9.77 -12.79
CA SER A 505 -9.28 -10.11 -13.80
C SER A 505 -8.90 -9.59 -15.18
N GLY A 506 -8.42 -8.35 -15.27
CA GLY A 506 -8.00 -7.78 -16.54
C GLY A 506 -6.79 -8.48 -17.14
N MET A 507 -5.85 -8.95 -16.30
CA MET A 507 -4.73 -9.79 -16.74
C MET A 507 -5.23 -11.15 -17.27
N ILE A 508 -6.21 -11.76 -16.61
CA ILE A 508 -6.84 -13.00 -17.10
C ILE A 508 -7.51 -12.75 -18.46
N HIS A 509 -8.33 -11.72 -18.59
CA HIS A 509 -9.00 -11.40 -19.86
C HIS A 509 -8.03 -11.02 -20.99
N LYS A 510 -6.89 -10.41 -20.66
CA LYS A 510 -5.82 -10.15 -21.64
C LYS A 510 -5.20 -11.44 -22.17
N MET A 511 -5.00 -12.45 -21.31
CA MET A 511 -4.52 -13.77 -21.73
C MET A 511 -5.59 -14.54 -22.51
N ASP A 512 -6.82 -14.56 -21.99
CA ASP A 512 -7.95 -15.25 -22.60
C ASP A 512 -9.30 -14.87 -21.98
N ASN A 513 -10.27 -14.50 -22.82
CA ASN A 513 -11.60 -14.09 -22.40
C ASN A 513 -12.64 -15.23 -22.38
N LEU A 514 -12.20 -16.48 -22.58
CA LEU A 514 -13.08 -17.65 -22.62
C LEU A 514 -12.69 -18.67 -21.57
N ASP A 515 -11.77 -19.59 -21.88
CA ASP A 515 -11.43 -20.75 -21.08
C ASP A 515 -10.81 -20.37 -19.73
N ILE A 516 -9.79 -19.50 -19.72
CA ILE A 516 -9.12 -19.07 -18.48
C ILE A 516 -10.08 -18.19 -17.65
N ALA A 517 -10.79 -17.26 -18.28
CA ALA A 517 -11.77 -16.41 -17.60
C ALA A 517 -12.90 -17.24 -16.97
N ASN A 518 -13.47 -18.20 -17.71
CA ASN A 518 -14.49 -19.11 -17.20
C ASN A 518 -13.96 -19.98 -16.06
N ALA A 519 -12.67 -20.31 -16.06
CA ALA A 519 -12.05 -21.09 -14.98
C ALA A 519 -11.78 -20.26 -13.72
N LEU A 520 -11.36 -18.99 -13.84
CA LEU A 520 -10.71 -18.26 -12.74
C LEU A 520 -11.35 -16.92 -12.33
N VAL A 521 -12.27 -16.38 -13.13
CA VAL A 521 -13.00 -15.14 -12.82
C VAL A 521 -14.37 -15.50 -12.29
N ALA A 522 -14.57 -15.36 -10.99
CA ALA A 522 -15.83 -15.66 -10.34
C ALA A 522 -16.84 -14.53 -10.48
N VAL A 523 -18.13 -14.88 -10.54
CA VAL A 523 -19.22 -13.88 -10.64
C VAL A 523 -19.97 -13.66 -9.33
N SER A 524 -19.72 -14.49 -8.32
CA SER A 524 -20.31 -14.41 -6.99
C SER A 524 -19.43 -15.10 -5.96
N HIS A 525 -19.70 -14.89 -4.67
CA HIS A 525 -19.00 -15.57 -3.57
C HIS A 525 -19.15 -17.10 -3.63
N ASP A 526 -20.32 -17.62 -4.03
CA ASP A 526 -20.54 -19.06 -4.16
C ASP A 526 -19.83 -19.66 -5.38
N ASP A 527 -19.79 -18.91 -6.49
CA ASP A 527 -19.02 -19.30 -7.66
C ASP A 527 -17.51 -19.31 -7.38
N PHE A 528 -17.01 -18.28 -6.68
CA PHE A 528 -15.62 -18.17 -6.22
C PHE A 528 -15.23 -19.38 -5.35
N LEU A 529 -16.08 -19.74 -4.39
CA LEU A 529 -15.86 -20.94 -3.57
C LEU A 529 -15.85 -22.22 -4.42
N LYS A 530 -16.85 -22.38 -5.30
CA LYS A 530 -16.99 -23.56 -6.14
C LYS A 530 -15.76 -23.77 -7.02
N LYS A 531 -15.24 -22.69 -7.63
CA LYS A 531 -14.05 -22.75 -8.48
C LYS A 531 -12.79 -23.07 -7.69
N LEU A 532 -12.61 -22.48 -6.50
CA LEU A 532 -11.51 -22.85 -5.60
C LEU A 532 -11.54 -24.34 -5.23
N ILE A 533 -12.71 -24.86 -4.85
CA ILE A 533 -12.88 -26.28 -4.57
C ILE A 533 -12.52 -27.11 -5.80
N HIS A 534 -13.02 -26.76 -6.98
CA HIS A 534 -12.72 -27.48 -8.22
C HIS A 534 -11.23 -27.49 -8.56
N LEU A 535 -10.52 -26.36 -8.38
CA LEU A 535 -9.06 -26.27 -8.53
C LEU A 535 -8.30 -27.17 -7.55
N GLY A 536 -8.84 -27.38 -6.35
CA GLY A 536 -8.27 -28.23 -5.31
C GLY A 536 -8.53 -29.73 -5.51
N GLU A 537 -9.72 -30.09 -6.00
CA GLU A 537 -10.17 -31.49 -6.12
C GLU A 537 -9.83 -32.10 -7.49
N ASP A 538 -9.88 -31.32 -8.57
CA ASP A 538 -9.61 -31.80 -9.93
C ASP A 538 -8.24 -31.32 -10.43
N ASP A 539 -7.24 -32.19 -10.23
CA ASP A 539 -5.87 -31.96 -10.72
C ASP A 539 -5.79 -31.86 -12.24
N SER A 540 -6.68 -32.52 -12.98
CA SER A 540 -6.68 -32.48 -14.44
C SER A 540 -7.19 -31.13 -14.93
N PHE A 541 -8.32 -30.67 -14.37
CA PHE A 541 -8.87 -29.34 -14.65
C PHE A 541 -7.86 -28.26 -14.32
N ARG A 542 -7.30 -28.27 -13.10
CA ARG A 542 -6.30 -27.28 -12.71
C ARG A 542 -5.11 -27.26 -13.67
N ARG A 543 -4.54 -28.43 -14.00
CA ARG A 543 -3.39 -28.52 -14.89
C ARG A 543 -3.71 -28.02 -16.30
N ALA A 544 -4.91 -28.29 -16.82
CA ALA A 544 -5.35 -27.78 -18.11
C ALA A 544 -5.45 -26.26 -18.11
N THR A 545 -6.02 -25.68 -17.04
CA THR A 545 -6.07 -24.21 -16.86
C THR A 545 -4.66 -23.61 -16.78
N GLU A 546 -3.76 -24.20 -16.00
CA GLU A 546 -2.37 -23.74 -15.90
C GLU A 546 -1.59 -23.91 -17.23
N ASP A 547 -1.89 -24.94 -18.03
CA ASP A 547 -1.30 -25.11 -19.37
C ASP A 547 -1.74 -24.00 -20.33
N LEU A 548 -3.02 -23.60 -20.29
CA LEU A 548 -3.52 -22.46 -21.05
C LEU A 548 -2.86 -21.15 -20.62
N ILE A 549 -2.65 -20.95 -19.31
CA ILE A 549 -1.89 -19.79 -18.80
C ILE A 549 -0.47 -19.82 -19.35
N CYS A 550 0.24 -20.95 -19.28
CA CYS A 550 1.58 -21.09 -19.86
C CYS A 550 1.63 -20.75 -21.36
N GLU A 551 0.62 -21.17 -22.12
CA GLU A 551 0.54 -20.92 -23.56
C GLU A 551 0.32 -19.44 -23.87
N ARG A 552 -0.43 -18.73 -23.02
CA ARG A 552 -0.97 -17.40 -23.34
C ARG A 552 -0.38 -16.26 -22.51
N ASN A 553 0.38 -16.53 -21.45
CA ASN A 553 0.87 -15.48 -20.53
C ASN A 553 1.84 -14.48 -21.16
N SER A 554 2.45 -14.79 -22.31
CA SER A 554 3.42 -13.91 -22.96
C SER A 554 2.83 -12.55 -23.33
N VAL A 555 1.51 -12.44 -23.48
CA VAL A 555 0.84 -11.16 -23.75
C VAL A 555 0.83 -10.19 -22.56
N LEU A 556 1.21 -10.66 -21.37
CA LEU A 556 1.33 -9.84 -20.15
C LEU A 556 2.74 -9.30 -19.93
N PHE A 557 3.73 -9.86 -20.62
CA PHE A 557 5.15 -9.59 -20.37
C PHE A 557 5.77 -8.93 -21.59
N ASP A 558 6.60 -7.92 -21.35
CA ASP A 558 7.36 -7.25 -22.41
C ASP A 558 6.45 -6.74 -23.57
N ASP A 559 5.22 -6.30 -23.25
CA ASP A 559 4.20 -5.85 -24.21
C ASP A 559 4.53 -4.45 -24.75
N GLU A 560 5.34 -4.35 -25.80
CA GLU A 560 5.71 -3.08 -26.44
C GLU A 560 4.50 -2.24 -26.91
N SER A 561 3.33 -2.85 -27.13
CA SER A 561 2.14 -2.09 -27.56
C SER A 561 1.69 -1.08 -26.50
N THR A 562 1.91 -1.38 -25.21
CA THR A 562 1.61 -0.48 -24.09
C THR A 562 2.52 0.74 -24.07
N VAL A 563 3.79 0.58 -24.47
CA VAL A 563 4.78 1.65 -24.56
C VAL A 563 4.38 2.60 -25.68
N LEU A 564 4.04 2.06 -26.85
CA LEU A 564 3.60 2.86 -28.00
C LEU A 564 2.33 3.65 -27.70
N GLU A 565 1.32 3.01 -27.11
CA GLU A 565 0.07 3.69 -26.73
C GLU A 565 0.30 4.78 -25.68
N PHE A 566 1.20 4.54 -24.71
CA PHE A 566 1.56 5.54 -23.71
C PHE A 566 2.29 6.74 -24.33
N ASN A 567 3.19 6.51 -25.29
CA ASN A 567 3.84 7.57 -26.07
C ASN A 567 2.82 8.44 -26.82
N ASP A 568 1.87 7.82 -27.51
CA ASP A 568 0.82 8.51 -28.26
C ASP A 568 -0.11 9.31 -27.35
N LEU A 569 -0.44 8.75 -26.17
CA LEU A 569 -1.24 9.45 -25.17
C LEU A 569 -0.54 10.73 -24.67
N LEU A 570 0.75 10.67 -24.33
CA LEU A 570 1.49 11.86 -23.88
C LEU A 570 1.59 12.93 -24.99
N LYS A 571 1.75 12.52 -26.27
CA LYS A 571 1.68 13.43 -27.42
C LYS A 571 0.30 14.08 -27.52
N ALA A 572 -0.77 13.30 -27.35
CA ALA A 572 -2.15 13.79 -27.41
C ALA A 572 -2.46 14.79 -26.29
N PHE A 573 -2.05 14.48 -25.05
CA PHE A 573 -2.17 15.41 -23.92
C PHE A 573 -1.54 16.76 -24.23
N TYR A 574 -0.30 16.75 -24.72
CA TYR A 574 0.39 17.97 -25.12
C TYR A 574 -0.38 18.71 -26.22
N MET A 575 -0.83 18.04 -27.27
CA MET A 575 -1.52 18.69 -28.41
C MET A 575 -2.88 19.30 -28.05
N VAL A 576 -3.62 18.72 -27.11
CA VAL A 576 -4.95 19.22 -26.72
C VAL A 576 -4.85 20.45 -25.80
N HIS A 577 -3.76 20.56 -25.03
CA HIS A 577 -3.55 21.65 -24.08
C HIS A 577 -2.47 22.66 -24.52
N SER A 578 -1.83 22.40 -25.67
CA SER A 578 -0.94 23.34 -26.36
C SER A 578 -1.76 24.33 -27.17
#